data_AF-A0A136MVK8-F1
#
_entry.id   AF-A0A136MVK8-F1
#
_cell.length_a   1.000
_cell.length_b   1.000
_cell.length_c   1.000
_cell.angle_alpha   90.00
_cell.angle_beta   90.00
_cell.angle_gamma   90.00
#
_symmetry.space_group_name_H-M   'P 1'
#
loop_
_entity.id
_entity.type
_entity.pdbx_description
1 polymer ?
#
loop_
_entity_poly.entity_id
_entity_poly.type
_entity_poly.pdbx_seq_one_letter_code
_entity_poly.pdbx_strand_id
1 'polypeptide(L)'
;MKMNKYKSLFPMFGFVAGLVFSALIFLSYKNENVRKVFYDLAQKIVSVRMDKTFDFAGEQVPLNDDTKERMDRELNINAYWQSSTMLNIKLANKFFPVIEKNPGRKRYTR
;
A
#
# COMPACT_ATOMS: atom_id res chain seq x y z
N MET A 1 30.87 36.19 48.69
CA MET A 1 30.93 34.72 48.57
C MET A 1 31.20 34.35 47.10
N LYS A 2 32.48 34.17 46.71
CA LYS A 2 32.84 33.80 45.32
C LYS A 2 32.55 32.31 45.13
N MET A 3 31.41 32.01 44.52
CA MET A 3 31.01 30.63 44.24
C MET A 3 31.95 30.05 43.16
N ASN A 4 32.62 28.96 43.51
CA ASN A 4 33.58 28.24 42.67
C ASN A 4 32.96 27.89 41.31
N LYS A 5 33.42 28.57 40.25
CA LYS A 5 32.92 28.41 38.86
C LYS A 5 32.89 26.95 38.38
N TYR A 6 33.73 26.10 38.95
CA TYR A 6 33.89 24.68 38.62
C TYR A 6 32.71 23.81 39.09
N LYS A 7 31.91 24.24 40.09
CA LYS A 7 30.76 23.47 40.59
C LYS A 7 29.57 23.45 39.62
N SER A 8 29.37 24.50 38.82
CA SER A 8 28.33 24.56 37.77
C SER A 8 28.81 24.08 36.40
N LEU A 9 30.12 23.99 36.18
CA LEU A 9 30.73 23.53 34.92
C LEU A 9 30.67 22.01 34.74
N PHE A 10 30.84 21.23 35.81
CA PHE A 10 30.78 19.77 35.77
C PHE A 10 29.42 19.21 35.30
N PRO A 11 28.25 19.66 35.83
CA PRO A 11 26.96 19.17 35.33
C PRO A 11 26.65 19.63 33.90
N MET A 12 27.20 20.78 33.46
CA MET A 12 27.02 21.28 32.10
C MET A 12 27.67 20.35 31.06
N PHE A 13 28.84 19.79 31.37
CA PHE A 13 29.53 18.84 30.49
C PHE A 13 28.76 17.53 30.34
N GLY A 14 28.17 17.03 31.43
CA GLY A 14 27.32 15.83 31.41
C GLY A 14 26.04 16.02 30.58
N PHE A 15 25.42 17.20 30.68
CA PHE A 15 24.23 17.53 29.88
C PHE A 15 24.54 17.59 28.38
N VAL A 16 25.66 18.22 28.00
CA VAL A 16 26.11 18.27 26.60
C VAL A 16 26.45 16.87 26.08
N ALA A 17 27.15 16.05 26.86
CA ALA A 17 27.45 14.66 26.48
C ALA A 17 26.17 13.83 26.31
N GLY A 18 25.16 14.02 27.17
CA GLY A 18 23.86 13.36 27.05
C GLY A 18 23.08 13.76 25.80
N LEU A 19 23.10 15.05 25.43
CA LEU A 19 22.51 15.54 24.19
C LEU A 19 23.22 15.00 22.95
N VAL A 20 24.55 14.90 22.98
CA VAL A 20 25.33 14.30 21.88
C VAL A 20 25.02 12.81 21.77
N PHE A 21 24.95 12.10 22.89
CA PHE A 21 24.65 10.66 22.91
C PHE A 21 23.24 10.35 22.39
N SER A 22 22.23 11.15 22.77
CA SER A 22 20.86 10.99 22.26
C SER A 22 20.77 11.29 20.76
N ALA A 23 21.49 12.31 20.27
CA ALA A 23 21.58 12.61 18.84
C ALA A 23 22.24 11.46 18.05
N LEU A 24 23.28 10.83 18.60
CA LEU A 24 23.95 9.67 17.97
C LEU A 24 23.02 8.45 17.87
N ILE A 25 22.22 8.18 18.91
CA ILE A 25 21.20 7.12 18.86
C ILE A 25 20.17 7.41 17.77
N PHE A 26 19.73 8.67 17.64
CA PHE A 26 18.74 9.06 16.64
C PHE A 26 19.28 8.93 15.20
N LEU A 27 20.56 9.27 14.98
CA LEU A 27 21.23 9.06 13.69
C LEU A 27 21.36 7.58 13.34
N SER A 28 21.66 6.72 14.32
CA SER A 28 21.74 5.26 14.14
C SER A 28 20.39 4.63 13.83
N TYR A 29 19.30 5.13 14.41
CA TYR A 29 17.94 4.61 14.20
C TYR A 29 17.36 4.88 12.79
N LYS A 30 18.00 5.74 11.97
CA LYS A 30 17.58 6.00 10.58
C LYS A 30 17.90 4.79 9.68
N ASN A 31 17.19 3.69 9.92
CA ASN A 31 17.36 2.42 9.25
C ASN A 31 16.65 2.44 7.89
N GLU A 32 17.43 2.56 6.81
CA GLU A 32 16.96 2.44 5.42
C GLU A 32 16.44 1.04 5.05
N ASN A 33 16.73 0.04 5.90
CA ASN A 33 16.36 -1.37 5.70
C ASN A 33 14.84 -1.59 5.68
N VAL A 34 14.07 -0.81 6.46
CA VAL A 34 12.59 -0.89 6.42
C VAL A 34 12.07 -0.51 5.04
N ARG A 35 12.68 0.49 4.39
CA ARG A 35 12.25 0.94 3.06
C ARG A 35 12.50 -0.11 1.99
N LYS A 36 13.64 -0.82 2.02
CA LYS A 36 13.99 -1.85 1.03
C LYS A 36 13.00 -3.02 1.03
N VAL A 37 12.51 -3.44 2.21
CA VAL A 37 11.52 -4.52 2.33
C VAL A 37 10.20 -4.18 1.61
N PHE A 38 9.76 -2.93 1.65
CA PHE A 38 8.53 -2.50 0.95
C PHE A 38 8.69 -2.44 -0.58
N TYR A 39 9.91 -2.23 -1.09
CA TYR A 39 10.16 -2.18 -2.54
C TYR A 39 10.39 -3.54 -3.18
N ASP A 40 10.70 -4.59 -2.40
CA ASP A 40 11.02 -5.94 -2.89
C ASP A 40 9.85 -6.94 -2.69
N LEU A 41 8.63 -6.43 -2.51
CA LEU A 41 7.45 -7.28 -2.48
C LEU A 41 7.14 -7.77 -3.90
N ALA A 42 6.83 -9.05 -4.04
CA ALA A 42 6.40 -9.64 -5.31
C ALA A 42 5.17 -8.94 -5.92
N GLN A 43 4.35 -8.31 -5.07
CA GLN A 43 3.21 -7.48 -5.49
C GLN A 43 3.48 -6.02 -5.16
N LYS A 44 3.58 -5.20 -6.20
CA LYS A 44 3.71 -3.74 -6.10
C LYS A 44 2.37 -3.08 -6.40
N ILE A 45 1.76 -2.45 -5.39
CA ILE A 45 0.52 -1.69 -5.56
C ILE A 45 0.91 -0.23 -5.85
N VAL A 46 0.57 0.25 -7.04
CA VAL A 46 0.78 1.63 -7.50
C VAL A 46 -0.50 2.17 -8.11
N SER A 47 -0.85 3.41 -7.79
CA SER A 47 -1.97 4.10 -8.45
C SER A 47 -1.62 4.47 -9.89
N VAL A 48 -2.61 4.41 -10.77
CA VAL A 48 -2.45 4.86 -12.15
C VAL A 48 -2.38 6.39 -12.17
N ARG A 49 -1.39 6.94 -12.87
CA ARG A 49 -1.30 8.40 -13.06
C ARG A 49 -2.23 8.85 -14.19
N MET A 50 -3.04 9.86 -13.90
CA MET A 50 -4.05 10.44 -14.81
C MET A 50 -3.62 11.76 -15.45
N ASP A 51 -2.32 12.04 -15.45
CA ASP A 51 -1.68 13.22 -16.01
C ASP A 51 -1.29 13.05 -17.49
N LYS A 52 -1.47 11.85 -18.05
CA LYS A 52 -1.16 11.52 -19.44
C LYS A 52 -2.40 11.50 -20.33
N THR A 53 -2.20 11.65 -21.64
CA THR A 53 -3.24 11.38 -22.64
C THR A 53 -3.47 9.88 -22.75
N PHE A 54 -4.74 9.48 -22.85
CA PHE A 54 -5.14 8.09 -22.99
C PHE A 54 -5.83 7.89 -24.34
N ASP A 55 -5.54 6.75 -24.96
CA ASP A 55 -6.20 6.27 -26.15
C ASP A 55 -6.98 4.99 -25.83
N PHE A 56 -8.17 4.84 -26.41
CA PHE A 56 -8.97 3.64 -26.33
C PHE A 56 -9.32 3.18 -27.74
N ALA A 57 -8.91 1.97 -28.09
CA ALA A 57 -9.12 1.38 -29.42
C ALA A 57 -8.62 2.26 -30.59
N GLY A 58 -7.56 3.05 -30.38
CA GLY A 58 -7.00 3.96 -31.40
C GLY A 58 -7.65 5.34 -31.47
N GLU A 59 -8.68 5.62 -30.65
CA GLU A 59 -9.28 6.94 -30.52
C GLU A 59 -8.80 7.64 -29.23
N GLN A 60 -8.60 8.95 -29.28
CA GLN A 60 -8.25 9.71 -28.08
C GLN A 60 -9.45 9.81 -27.14
N VAL A 61 -9.22 9.46 -25.87
CA VAL A 61 -10.25 9.58 -24.84
C VAL A 61 -10.44 11.07 -24.50
N PRO A 62 -11.67 11.60 -24.55
CA PRO A 62 -11.93 12.98 -24.15
C PRO A 62 -11.54 13.18 -22.67
N LEU A 63 -10.85 14.28 -22.37
CA LEU A 63 -10.35 14.60 -21.03
C LEU A 63 -11.35 15.45 -20.24
N ASN A 64 -12.61 15.04 -20.20
CA ASN A 64 -13.61 15.64 -19.33
C ASN A 64 -13.50 15.06 -17.91
N ASP A 65 -14.05 15.75 -16.91
CA ASP A 65 -13.97 15.32 -15.50
C ASP A 65 -14.63 13.95 -15.25
N ASP A 66 -15.82 13.72 -15.82
CA ASP A 66 -16.55 12.44 -15.70
C ASP A 66 -15.77 11.28 -16.34
N THR A 67 -15.20 11.50 -17.52
CA THR A 67 -14.39 10.49 -18.22
C THR A 67 -13.11 10.16 -17.45
N LYS A 68 -12.50 11.14 -16.80
CA LYS A 68 -11.31 10.92 -15.96
C LYS A 68 -11.64 10.11 -14.72
N GLU A 69 -12.76 10.41 -14.03
CA GLU A 69 -13.20 9.66 -12.86
C GLU A 69 -13.54 8.21 -13.22
N ARG A 70 -14.30 8.00 -14.30
CA ARG A 70 -14.66 6.66 -14.78
C ARG A 70 -13.42 5.86 -15.17
N MET A 71 -12.50 6.48 -15.91
CA MET A 71 -11.26 5.82 -16.31
C MET A 71 -10.40 5.42 -15.10
N ASP A 72 -10.35 6.25 -14.05
CA ASP A 72 -9.61 5.93 -12.81
C ASP A 72 -10.24 4.76 -12.07
N ARG A 73 -11.56 4.77 -11.98
CA ARG A 73 -12.32 3.68 -11.40
C ARG A 73 -12.06 2.37 -12.15
N GLU A 74 -12.25 2.35 -13.46
CA GLU A 74 -12.12 1.14 -14.28
C GLU A 74 -10.69 0.59 -14.29
N LEU A 75 -9.68 1.46 -14.40
CA LEU A 75 -8.28 1.01 -14.37
C LEU A 75 -7.88 0.43 -13.01
N ASN A 76 -8.32 1.05 -11.90
CA ASN A 76 -8.04 0.53 -10.56
C ASN A 76 -8.78 -0.78 -10.29
N ILE A 77 -10.04 -0.88 -10.72
CA ILE A 77 -10.82 -2.11 -10.61
C ILE A 77 -10.13 -3.23 -11.41
N ASN A 78 -9.79 -3.01 -12.67
CA ASN A 78 -9.15 -4.03 -13.50
C ASN A 78 -7.76 -4.44 -13.00
N ALA A 79 -7.01 -3.51 -12.39
CA ALA A 79 -5.69 -3.79 -11.83
C ALA A 79 -5.74 -4.57 -10.51
N TYR A 80 -6.79 -4.42 -9.68
CA TYR A 80 -6.79 -4.92 -8.30
C TYR A 80 -7.97 -5.83 -7.91
N TRP A 81 -8.95 -6.08 -8.79
CA TRP A 81 -10.14 -6.88 -8.45
C TRP A 81 -9.95 -8.41 -8.55
N GLN A 82 -8.76 -8.87 -8.93
CA GLN A 82 -8.42 -10.30 -9.07
C GLN A 82 -8.71 -11.12 -7.80
N SER A 83 -8.54 -10.53 -6.62
CA SER A 83 -8.74 -11.21 -5.34
C SER A 83 -10.17 -11.74 -5.18
N SER A 84 -11.18 -11.02 -5.69
CA SER A 84 -12.59 -11.44 -5.64
C SER A 84 -12.84 -12.65 -6.53
N THR A 85 -12.32 -12.64 -7.76
CA THR A 85 -12.42 -13.79 -8.67
C THR A 85 -11.74 -15.03 -8.08
N MET A 86 -10.55 -14.88 -7.50
CA MET A 86 -9.86 -15.98 -6.82
C MET A 86 -10.68 -16.53 -5.65
N LEU A 87 -11.31 -15.67 -4.86
CA LEU A 87 -12.19 -16.10 -3.76
C LEU A 87 -13.40 -16.86 -4.28
N ASN A 88 -14.06 -16.36 -5.33
CA ASN A 88 -15.21 -17.00 -5.95
C ASN A 88 -14.87 -18.40 -6.50
N ILE A 89 -13.70 -18.56 -7.13
CA ILE A 89 -13.22 -19.87 -7.59
C ILE A 89 -13.00 -20.83 -6.40
N LYS A 90 -12.43 -20.35 -5.29
CA LYS A 90 -12.25 -21.17 -4.08
C LYS A 90 -13.59 -21.58 -3.46
N LEU A 91 -14.53 -20.64 -3.38
CA LEU A 91 -15.86 -20.88 -2.84
C LEU A 91 -16.71 -21.77 -3.75
N ALA A 92 -16.42 -21.81 -5.06
CA ALA A 92 -17.10 -22.69 -5.99
C ALA A 92 -17.11 -24.14 -5.50
N ASN A 93 -15.96 -24.67 -5.07
CA ASN A 93 -15.86 -26.05 -4.56
C ASN A 93 -16.78 -26.34 -3.36
N LYS A 94 -17.12 -25.32 -2.56
CA LYS A 94 -18.02 -25.45 -1.41
C LYS A 94 -19.50 -25.41 -1.83
N PHE A 95 -19.86 -24.50 -2.74
CA PHE A 95 -21.26 -24.20 -3.04
C PHE A 95 -21.80 -24.93 -4.28
N PHE A 96 -20.96 -25.27 -5.27
CA PHE A 96 -21.39 -26.02 -6.45
C PHE A 96 -22.04 -27.36 -6.09
N PRO A 97 -21.50 -28.19 -5.17
CA PRO A 97 -22.15 -29.43 -4.77
C PRO A 97 -23.55 -29.23 -4.16
N VAL A 98 -23.78 -28.12 -3.46
CA VAL A 98 -25.10 -27.78 -2.87
C VAL A 98 -26.08 -27.35 -3.96
N ILE A 99 -25.61 -26.58 -4.94
CA ILE A 99 -26.39 -26.13 -6.10
C ILE A 99 -26.77 -27.32 -6.99
N GLU A 100 -25.82 -28.21 -7.28
CA GLU A 100 -26.01 -29.41 -8.11
C GLU A 100 -26.88 -30.48 -7.43
N LYS A 101 -26.77 -30.63 -6.11
CA LYS A 101 -27.55 -31.61 -5.35
C LYS A 101 -29.05 -31.29 -5.34
N ASN A 102 -29.46 -30.07 -5.66
CA ASN A 102 -30.87 -29.71 -5.69
C ASN A 102 -31.53 -30.28 -6.97
N PRO A 103 -32.30 -31.40 -6.90
CA PRO A 103 -32.70 -32.16 -8.08
C PRO A 103 -33.89 -31.55 -8.84
N GLY A 104 -34.40 -30.40 -8.39
CA GLY A 104 -35.63 -29.77 -8.88
C GLY A 104 -35.54 -29.13 -10.27
N ARG A 105 -34.35 -29.10 -10.89
CA ARG A 105 -34.21 -28.74 -12.31
C ARG A 105 -33.65 -29.95 -13.06
N LYS A 106 -34.54 -30.75 -13.64
CA LYS A 106 -34.15 -31.72 -14.67
C LYS A 106 -33.30 -30.96 -15.69
N ARG A 107 -32.06 -31.42 -15.89
CA ARG A 107 -31.19 -30.89 -16.93
C ARG A 107 -31.94 -31.03 -18.24
N TYR A 108 -32.33 -29.91 -18.86
CA TYR A 108 -32.68 -29.88 -20.27
C TYR A 108 -31.38 -30.09 -21.05
N THR A 109 -30.82 -31.30 -20.99
CA THR A 109 -29.92 -31.78 -22.02
C THR A 109 -30.79 -31.96 -23.26
N ARG A 110 -30.48 -31.20 -24.31
CA ARG A 110 -31.10 -31.36 -25.62
C ARG A 110 -30.69 -32.70 -26.24
#